data_AF-A0A972TBT3-F1
#
_entry.id   AF-A0A972TBT3-F1
#
_cell.length_a   1.000
_cell.length_b   1.000
_cell.length_c   1.000
_cell.angle_alpha   90.00
_cell.angle_beta   90.00
_cell.angle_gamma   90.00
#
_symmetry.space_group_name_H-M   'P 1'
#
loop_
_entity.id
_entity.type
_entity.pdbx_description
1 polymer ?
#
loop_
_entity_poly.entity_id
_entity_poly.type
_entity_poly.pdbx_seq_one_letter_code
_entity_poly.pdbx_strand_id
1 'polypeptide(L)' 'MFGIGMPELIIILVIILIIFGAGKLPEIGAGVGKAIKNFKGATSENEEKKNEKIDEGNKS' A
#
# COMPACT_ATOMS: atom_id res chain seq x y z
N MET A 1 24.03 19.65 4.93
CA MET A 1 22.71 20.18 5.31
C MET A 1 21.91 19.02 5.87
N PHE A 2 21.50 19.14 7.13
CA PHE A 2 20.91 18.09 7.96
C PHE A 2 19.56 17.66 7.38
N GLY A 3 19.54 16.54 6.67
CA GLY A 3 18.30 15.87 6.31
C GLY A 3 17.64 15.32 7.57
N ILE A 4 16.31 15.19 7.55
CA ILE A 4 15.58 14.50 8.62
C ILE A 4 16.18 13.10 8.73
N GLY A 5 16.91 12.87 9.81
CA GLY A 5 17.54 11.59 10.10
C GLY A 5 16.52 10.59 10.63
N MET A 6 16.95 9.33 10.68
CA MET A 6 16.21 8.29 11.38
C MET A 6 15.80 8.69 12.82
N PRO A 7 16.65 9.37 13.61
CA PRO A 7 16.28 9.80 14.96
C PRO A 7 15.10 10.79 15.00
N GLU A 8 15.09 11.79 14.12
CA GLU A 8 14.02 12.79 14.04
C GLU A 8 12.68 12.15 13.63
N LEU A 9 12.70 11.19 12.69
CA LEU A 9 11.50 10.44 12.33
C LEU A 9 10.93 9.63 13.50
N ILE A 10 11.81 9.02 14.32
CA ILE A 10 11.38 8.27 15.51
C ILE A 10 10.72 9.20 16.54
N ILE A 11 11.28 10.39 16.76
CA ILE A 11 10.68 11.39 17.67
C ILE A 11 9.29 11.80 17.19
N ILE A 12 9.14 12.10 15.90
CA ILE A 12 7.84 12.45 15.30
C ILE A 12 6.85 11.28 15.45
N LEU A 13 7.31 10.06 15.19
CA LEU A 13 6.48 8.85 15.34
C LEU A 13 5.99 8.70 16.78
N VAL A 14 6.86 8.89 17.78
CA VAL A 14 6.48 8.82 19.20
C VAL A 14 5.42 9.86 19.55
N ILE A 15 5.54 11.11 19.06
CA ILE A 15 4.53 12.15 19.29
C ILE A 15 3.18 11.73 18.70
N ILE A 16 3.17 11.22 17.46
CA ILE A 16 1.96 10.71 16.81
C ILE A 16 1.35 9.57 17.63
N LEU A 17 2.18 8.65 18.14
CA LEU A 17 1.73 7.55 18.98
C LEU A 17 1.13 8.01 20.31
N ILE A 18 1.60 9.11 20.89
CA ILE A 18 1.01 9.68 22.11
C ILE A 18 -0.38 10.26 21.82
N ILE A 19 -0.54 10.96 20.69
CA ILE A 19 -1.82 11.59 20.31
C ILE A 19 -2.87 10.54 19.91
N PHE A 20 -2.48 9.58 19.07
CA PHE A 20 -3.41 8.60 18.50
C PHE A 20 -3.46 7.28 19.27
N GLY A 21 -2.44 6.98 20.08
CA GLY A 21 -2.26 5.70 20.77
C GLY A 21 -1.57 4.65 19.90
N ALA A 22 -0.78 3.77 20.54
CA ALA A 22 -0.07 2.67 19.88
C ALA A 22 -0.98 1.66 19.15
N GLY A 23 -2.25 1.56 19.56
CA GLY A 23 -3.23 0.66 18.94
C GLY A 23 -3.84 1.16 17.62
N LYS A 24 -3.88 2.48 17.39
CA LYS A 24 -4.54 3.04 16.20
C LYS A 24 -3.75 2.86 14.91
N LEU A 25 -2.41 2.91 14.98
CA LEU A 25 -1.55 2.68 13.81
C LEU A 25 -1.75 1.29 13.18
N PRO A 26 -1.71 0.16 13.92
CA PRO A 26 -1.94 -1.15 13.34
C PRO A 26 -3.39 -1.36 12.88
N GLU A 27 -4.37 -0.74 13.54
CA GLU A 27 -5.78 -0.77 13.12
C GLU A 27 -5.97 -0.11 11.75
N ILE A 28 -5.42 1.09 11.55
CA ILE A 28 -5.44 1.82 10.27
C ILE A 28 -4.61 1.06 9.22
N GLY A 29 -3.43 0.56 9.61
CA GLY A 29 -2.54 -0.20 8.73
C GLY A 29 -3.17 -1.48 8.21
N ALA A 30 -3.94 -2.19 9.03
CA ALA A 30 -4.67 -3.38 8.61
C ALA A 30 -5.77 -3.06 7.57
N GLY A 31 -6.48 -1.95 7.76
CA GLY A 31 -7.47 -1.45 6.79
C GLY A 31 -6.84 -1.07 5.45
N VAL A 32 -5.79 -0.25 5.49
CA VAL A 32 -5.02 0.17 4.31
C VAL A 32 -4.39 -1.03 3.60
N GLY A 33 -3.80 -1.96 4.34
CA GLY A 33 -3.18 -3.17 3.79
C GLY A 33 -4.17 -4.07 3.05
N LYS A 34 -5.39 -4.24 3.59
CA LYS A 34 -6.47 -4.96 2.91
C LYS A 34 -6.90 -4.23 1.63
N ALA A 35 -7.03 -2.90 1.68
CA ALA A 35 -7.37 -2.08 0.51
C ALA A 35 -6.31 -2.21 -0.61
N ILE A 36 -5.03 -2.09 -0.26
CA ILE A 36 -3.92 -2.24 -1.23
C ILE A 36 -3.89 -3.66 -1.80
N LYS A 37 -4.08 -4.69 -0.97
CA LYS A 37 -4.11 -6.10 -1.42
C LYS A 37 -5.25 -6.32 -2.43
N ASN A 38 -6.45 -5.84 -2.13
CA ASN A 38 -7.61 -5.98 -3.00
C ASN A 38 -7.43 -5.19 -4.30
N PHE A 39 -6.89 -3.96 -4.22
CA PHE A 39 -6.60 -3.13 -5.39
C PHE A 39 -5.58 -3.81 -6.31
N LYS A 40 -4.48 -4.33 -5.74
CA LYS A 40 -3.46 -5.06 -6.50
C LYS A 40 -4.03 -6.31 -7.18
N GLY A 41 -4.86 -7.08 -6.46
CA GLY A 41 -5.52 -8.26 -7.02
C GLY A 41 -6.42 -7.92 -8.21
N ALA A 42 -7.28 -6.91 -8.07
CA ALA A 42 -8.18 -6.48 -9.13
C ALA A 42 -7.43 -5.93 -10.36
N THR A 43 -6.33 -5.19 -10.15
CA THR A 43 -5.46 -4.75 -11.25
C THR A 43 -4.80 -5.94 -11.95
N SER A 44 -4.22 -6.88 -11.21
CA SER A 44 -3.57 -8.05 -11.81
C SER A 44 -4.55 -8.94 -12.60
N GLU A 45 -5.76 -9.19 -12.09
CA GLU A 45 -6.78 -9.95 -12.81
C GLU A 45 -7.23 -9.24 -14.10
N ASN A 46 -7.27 -7.91 -14.10
CA ASN A 46 -7.59 -7.12 -15.29
C ASN A 46 -6.43 -7.12 -16.31
N GLU A 47 -5.18 -7.14 -15.86
CA GLU A 47 -4.02 -7.29 -16.76
C GLU A 47 -3.96 -8.68 -17.39
N GLU A 48 -4.23 -9.74 -16.63
CA GLU A 48 -4.29 -11.12 -17.14
C GLU A 48 -5.41 -11.27 -18.19
N LYS A 49 -6.62 -10.78 -17.89
CA LYS A 49 -7.76 -10.76 -18.84
C LYS A 49 -7.49 -9.90 -20.08
N LYS A 50 -6.69 -8.84 -19.95
CA LYS A 50 -6.29 -8.00 -21.08
C LYS A 50 -5.25 -8.70 -21.97
N ASN A 51 -4.34 -9.48 -21.40
CA ASN A 51 -3.36 -10.24 -22.18
C ASN A 51 -3.99 -11.42 -22.93
N GLU A 52 -4.98 -12.10 -22.34
CA GLU A 52 -5.68 -13.22 -22.98
C GLU A 52 -6.47 -12.76 -24.23
N LYS A 53 -7.12 -11.59 -24.18
CA LYS A 53 -7.84 -11.03 -25.34
C LYS A 53 -6.92 -10.56 -26.49
N ILE A 54 -5.65 -10.29 -26.23
CA ILE A 54 -4.69 -9.83 -27.25
C ILE A 54 -4.10 -11.01 -28.03
N ASP A 55 -3.98 -12.19 -27.42
CA ASP A 55 -3.47 -13.41 -28.08
C ASP A 55 -4.46 -14.04 -29.06
N GLU A 56 -5.78 -13.95 -28.79
CA GLU A 56 -6.81 -14.47 -29.71
C GLU A 56 -6.96 -13.63 -31.00
N GLY A 57 -6.65 -12.33 -30.95
CA GLY A 57 -6.77 -11.43 -32.11
C GLY A 57 -5.63 -11.53 -33.13
N ASN A 58 -4.50 -12.16 -32.76
CA ASN A 58 -3.33 -12.29 -33.63
C ASN A 58 -3.23 -13.67 -34.33
N LYS A 59 -4.25 -14.53 -34.14
CA LYS A 59 -4.29 -15.90 -34.67
C LYS A 59 -5.34 -16.13 -35.77
N SER A 60 -6.00 -15.06 -36.23
CA SER A 60 -6.95 -15.07 -37.36
C SER A 60 -6.36 -14.43 -38.60
#